data_AF-A0A5P0V393-F1
#
_entry.id   AF-A0A5P0V393-F1
#
_cell.length_a   1.000
_cell.length_b   1.000
_cell.length_c   1.000
_cell.angle_alpha   90.00
_cell.angle_beta   90.00
_cell.angle_gamma   90.00
#
_symmetry.space_group_name_H-M   'P 1'
#
loop_
_entity.id
_entity.type
_entity.pdbx_description
1 polymer ?
#
loop_
_entity_poly.entity_id
_entity_poly.type
_entity_poly.pdbx_seq_one_letter_code
_entity_poly.pdbx_strand_id
1 'polypeptide(L)'
;MAHFLNNKCCKLVCISAIALTSLSSCMKDDITGCPTAKLSLKFDYTYNVKEADAFSAEVKNLNVYVFDKNGKFVDNYTESADKFETGHKMEITDLQAGKYTFVCLARDKQPAAMGTRAEGDDETEFRFTKLTPGISTINDLQEEMGKKNEEESVNDKHFTALYTAQDSLNFDGENDVQGKLSLMKCTKTYRVVMLPFEPDQEGFTAENFDVEIKGSAALLDYKGDKVKPKAITYLPYEKKLVENHSGKTEVEGEDVEKALVYDLSSSRMFETKDDNKSRASDGSSQYDDKRIVITDKRINKVIFNHSLPWFLSLCASDRYGKDWSDQQYLDRQDHYTLVFYVPAPSSTYSMDARIKVNNWVLNLQNADLGK
;
A
#
# COMPACT_ATOMS: atom_id res chain seq x y z
N MET A 1 55.03 43.84 -62.98
CA MET A 1 53.77 43.21 -62.53
C MET A 1 52.78 44.32 -62.23
N ALA A 2 51.69 44.32 -62.99
CA ALA A 2 50.47 45.14 -62.95
C ALA A 2 50.63 46.62 -62.49
N HIS A 3 50.74 47.59 -63.42
CA HIS A 3 49.62 48.30 -64.09
C HIS A 3 48.60 48.86 -63.09
N PHE A 4 48.16 50.13 -63.11
CA PHE A 4 48.37 51.29 -63.98
C PHE A 4 47.58 52.45 -63.32
N LEU A 5 48.07 53.69 -63.44
CA LEU A 5 47.30 54.94 -63.66
C LEU A 5 46.17 55.34 -62.67
N ASN A 6 45.85 56.61 -62.41
CA ASN A 6 46.42 57.92 -62.68
C ASN A 6 45.55 58.95 -61.93
N ASN A 7 46.14 60.08 -61.59
CA ASN A 7 45.56 61.43 -61.53
C ASN A 7 44.29 61.76 -60.71
N LYS A 8 44.58 62.52 -59.64
CA LYS A 8 44.20 63.94 -59.43
C LYS A 8 42.71 64.33 -59.31
N CYS A 9 42.40 64.73 -58.08
CA CYS A 9 41.93 66.08 -57.70
C CYS A 9 40.41 66.39 -57.71
N CYS A 10 40.05 67.19 -56.70
CA CYS A 10 38.91 68.11 -56.60
C CYS A 10 37.55 67.65 -56.03
N LYS A 11 37.29 68.21 -54.84
CA LYS A 11 36.11 69.00 -54.41
C LYS A 11 34.78 68.30 -54.09
N LEU A 12 34.49 68.30 -52.78
CA LEU A 12 33.38 68.99 -52.10
C LEU A 12 31.95 68.85 -52.68
N VAL A 13 31.05 68.21 -51.91
CA VAL A 13 29.60 68.47 -51.97
C VAL A 13 29.00 68.37 -50.56
N CYS A 14 28.33 69.43 -50.13
CA CYS A 14 27.48 69.52 -48.94
C CYS A 14 26.04 69.04 -49.22
N ILE A 15 25.27 68.88 -48.13
CA ILE A 15 23.79 68.96 -48.00
C ILE A 15 23.10 67.62 -47.64
N SER A 16 22.65 67.49 -46.40
CA SER A 16 21.21 67.59 -46.02
C SER A 16 20.97 67.11 -44.60
N ALA A 17 20.11 67.85 -43.89
CA ALA A 17 19.63 67.56 -42.55
C ALA A 17 18.37 66.68 -42.60
N ILE A 18 18.27 65.69 -41.71
CA ILE A 18 17.00 65.04 -41.34
C ILE A 18 16.91 65.04 -39.82
N ALA A 19 15.88 65.71 -39.31
CA ALA A 19 15.51 65.76 -37.91
C ALA A 19 14.98 64.39 -37.46
N LEU A 20 15.63 63.79 -36.46
CA LEU A 20 15.14 62.61 -35.76
C LEU A 20 14.26 63.08 -34.59
N THR A 21 12.95 63.08 -34.82
CA THR A 21 11.96 63.14 -33.74
C THR A 21 11.98 61.82 -32.98
N SER A 22 12.45 61.86 -31.73
CA SER A 22 12.35 60.78 -30.76
C SER A 22 10.88 60.53 -30.41
N LEU A 23 10.28 59.52 -31.03
CA LEU A 23 9.01 58.97 -30.58
C LEU A 23 9.28 58.07 -29.38
N SER A 24 8.74 58.51 -28.25
CA SER A 24 8.51 57.76 -27.02
C SER A 24 7.88 56.40 -27.34
N SER A 25 8.67 55.32 -27.21
CA SER A 25 8.10 53.99 -27.09
C SER A 25 7.46 53.88 -25.71
N CYS A 26 6.14 54.05 -25.67
CA CYS A 26 5.33 53.51 -24.59
C CYS A 26 5.56 51.99 -24.59
N MET A 27 6.40 51.50 -23.68
CA MET A 27 6.39 50.09 -23.30
C MET A 27 4.98 49.83 -22.76
N LYS A 28 4.15 49.17 -23.56
CA LYS A 28 2.99 48.47 -23.04
C LYS A 28 3.55 47.30 -22.25
N ASP A 29 3.44 47.39 -20.92
CA ASP A 29 3.56 46.23 -20.05
C ASP A 29 2.47 45.24 -20.46
N ASP A 30 2.86 44.29 -21.30
CA ASP A 30 2.07 43.10 -21.57
C ASP A 30 2.17 42.23 -20.31
N ILE A 31 1.38 42.56 -19.29
CA ILE A 31 1.16 41.70 -18.12
C ILE A 31 0.23 40.57 -18.55
N THR A 32 0.67 39.77 -19.51
CA THR A 32 0.06 38.50 -19.86
C THR A 32 0.78 37.41 -19.09
N GLY A 33 0.28 37.15 -17.88
CA GLY A 33 0.49 35.93 -17.11
C GLY A 33 1.93 35.68 -16.67
N CYS A 34 2.35 36.28 -15.55
CA CYS A 34 3.38 35.63 -14.74
C CYS A 34 2.91 34.20 -14.47
N PRO A 35 3.68 33.15 -14.81
CA PRO A 35 3.27 31.79 -14.53
C PRO A 35 3.02 31.69 -13.02
N THR A 36 1.79 31.36 -12.64
CA THR A 36 1.45 31.06 -11.24
C THR A 36 2.37 29.93 -10.79
N ALA A 37 3.13 30.16 -9.71
CA ALA A 37 4.00 29.15 -9.14
C ALA A 37 3.19 27.87 -8.88
N LYS A 38 3.76 26.72 -9.24
CA LYS A 38 3.09 25.42 -9.18
C LYS A 38 3.57 24.62 -8.00
N LEU A 39 2.64 24.08 -7.23
CA LEU A 39 2.92 22.99 -6.31
C LEU A 39 2.55 21.67 -6.99
N SER A 40 3.53 20.81 -7.17
CA SER A 40 3.32 19.48 -7.77
C SER A 40 3.66 18.37 -6.78
N LEU A 41 2.89 17.29 -6.78
CA LEU A 41 3.16 16.10 -5.99
C LEU A 41 3.41 14.93 -6.93
N LYS A 42 4.61 14.36 -6.86
CA LYS A 42 4.98 13.16 -7.62
C LYS A 42 4.74 11.92 -6.77
N PHE A 43 4.23 10.86 -7.39
CA PHE A 43 3.95 9.59 -6.73
C PHE A 43 4.88 8.50 -7.26
N ASP A 44 5.27 7.57 -6.38
CA ASP A 44 5.88 6.30 -6.76
C ASP A 44 5.42 5.20 -5.81
N TYR A 45 5.51 3.95 -6.26
CA TYR A 45 5.38 2.78 -5.40
C TYR A 45 6.60 1.89 -5.65
N THR A 46 7.74 2.30 -5.12
CA THR A 46 9.00 1.54 -5.16
C THR A 46 9.20 0.63 -3.94
N TYR A 47 8.41 0.84 -2.89
CA TYR A 47 8.50 0.12 -1.61
C TYR A 47 7.81 -1.26 -1.67
N ASN A 48 8.30 -2.10 -2.57
CA ASN A 48 7.84 -3.48 -2.80
C ASN A 48 9.05 -4.41 -2.97
N VAL A 49 8.81 -5.73 -3.01
CA VAL A 49 9.90 -6.73 -3.10
C VAL A 49 10.70 -6.69 -4.40
N LYS A 50 10.20 -6.02 -5.45
CA LYS A 50 10.91 -5.87 -6.73
C LYS A 50 11.80 -4.62 -6.76
N GLU A 51 11.67 -3.73 -5.77
CA GLU A 51 12.37 -2.43 -5.70
C GLU A 51 12.19 -1.59 -6.99
N ALA A 52 11.06 -1.79 -7.68
CA ALA A 52 10.73 -1.13 -8.94
C ALA A 52 9.40 -0.40 -8.80
N ASP A 53 9.30 0.77 -9.44
CA ASP A 53 8.08 1.57 -9.37
C ASP A 53 6.90 0.87 -10.03
N ALA A 54 5.92 0.49 -9.21
CA ALA A 54 4.68 -0.15 -9.65
C ALA A 54 3.47 0.80 -9.59
N PHE A 55 3.68 2.10 -9.37
CA PHE A 55 2.61 3.08 -9.19
C PHE A 55 1.58 3.06 -10.32
N SER A 56 2.03 3.24 -11.57
CA SER A 56 1.17 3.31 -12.75
C SER A 56 0.54 1.96 -13.13
N ALA A 57 1.00 0.85 -12.53
CA ALA A 57 0.46 -0.48 -12.77
C ALA A 57 -0.63 -0.86 -11.75
N GLU A 58 -0.51 -0.39 -10.51
CA GLU A 58 -1.39 -0.82 -9.41
C GLU A 58 -2.36 0.27 -8.94
N VAL A 59 -1.95 1.54 -8.88
CA VAL A 59 -2.75 2.61 -8.26
C VAL A 59 -3.75 3.18 -9.28
N LYS A 60 -4.99 3.39 -8.84
CA LYS A 60 -6.09 3.92 -9.65
C LYS A 60 -6.83 5.11 -9.02
N ASN A 61 -6.62 5.34 -7.73
CA ASN A 61 -7.19 6.46 -7.01
C ASN A 61 -6.16 7.05 -6.05
N LEU A 62 -6.10 8.39 -6.01
CA LEU A 62 -5.31 9.18 -5.08
C LEU A 62 -6.25 10.06 -4.26
N ASN A 63 -6.06 10.09 -2.95
CA ASN A 63 -6.69 11.07 -2.05
C ASN A 63 -5.60 11.71 -1.18
N VAL A 64 -5.23 12.94 -1.52
CA VAL A 64 -4.17 13.69 -0.85
C VAL A 64 -4.79 14.70 0.10
N TYR A 65 -4.55 14.52 1.39
CA TYR A 65 -4.95 15.40 2.47
C TYR A 65 -3.85 16.41 2.74
N VAL A 66 -4.23 17.68 2.91
CA VAL A 66 -3.31 18.78 3.18
C VAL A 66 -3.53 19.29 4.60
N PHE A 67 -2.43 19.39 5.34
CA PHE A 67 -2.40 19.96 6.68
C PHE A 67 -1.47 21.16 6.72
N ASP A 68 -1.88 22.23 7.39
CA ASP A 68 -1.08 23.45 7.53
C ASP A 68 0.13 23.25 8.46
N LYS A 69 0.93 24.30 8.64
CA LYS A 69 2.10 24.31 9.54
C LYS A 69 1.80 23.94 11.00
N ASN A 70 0.55 24.08 11.44
CA ASN A 70 0.08 23.74 12.79
C ASN A 70 -0.52 22.32 12.84
N GLY A 71 -0.48 21.58 11.73
CA GLY A 71 -1.07 20.26 11.59
C GLY A 71 -2.60 20.27 11.46
N LYS A 72 -3.21 21.41 11.13
CA LYS A 72 -4.66 21.53 10.93
C LYS A 72 -5.04 21.20 9.49
N PHE A 73 -6.09 20.40 9.34
CA PHE A 73 -6.62 20.02 8.03
C PHE A 73 -7.05 21.27 7.24
N VAL A 74 -6.58 21.38 6.01
CA VAL A 74 -6.89 22.48 5.08
C VAL A 74 -7.94 21.99 4.09
N ASP A 75 -7.55 21.05 3.24
CA ASP A 75 -8.43 20.44 2.24
C ASP A 75 -7.85 19.08 1.78
N ASN A 76 -8.52 18.44 0.82
CA ASN A 76 -8.05 17.25 0.13
C ASN A 76 -8.23 17.35 -1.38
N TYR A 77 -7.33 16.70 -2.11
CA TYR A 77 -7.33 16.63 -3.56
C TYR A 77 -7.44 15.18 -3.99
N THR A 78 -8.34 14.89 -4.93
CA THR A 78 -8.58 13.54 -5.40
C THR A 78 -8.40 13.43 -6.90
N GLU A 79 -7.71 12.38 -7.33
CA GLU A 79 -7.59 12.01 -8.74
C GLU A 79 -7.88 10.52 -8.92
N SER A 80 -8.45 10.14 -10.06
CA SER A 80 -8.72 8.74 -10.39
C SER A 80 -8.54 8.51 -11.87
N ALA A 81 -7.95 7.37 -12.21
CA ALA A 81 -7.71 6.97 -13.58
C ALA A 81 -7.74 5.44 -13.67
N ASP A 82 -8.08 4.88 -14.83
CA ASP A 82 -7.97 3.43 -15.03
C ASP A 82 -6.50 3.00 -14.91
N LYS A 83 -5.63 3.91 -15.33
CA LYS A 83 -4.19 3.79 -15.29
C LYS A 83 -3.59 5.21 -15.27
N PHE A 84 -2.76 5.51 -14.28
CA PHE A 84 -1.95 6.73 -14.30
C PHE A 84 -0.75 6.60 -15.24
N GLU A 85 -0.24 7.72 -15.73
CA GLU A 85 0.99 7.74 -16.52
C GLU A 85 2.24 7.51 -15.64
N THR A 86 3.29 6.96 -16.23
CA THR A 86 4.58 6.84 -15.52
C THR A 86 5.12 8.22 -15.21
N GLY A 87 5.42 8.48 -13.93
CA GLY A 87 5.86 9.79 -13.47
C GLY A 87 4.73 10.81 -13.30
N HIS A 88 3.49 10.34 -13.16
CA HIS A 88 2.30 11.13 -12.83
C HIS A 88 2.58 12.15 -11.72
N LYS A 89 1.97 13.33 -11.88
CA LYS A 89 2.01 14.43 -10.92
C LYS A 89 0.62 14.99 -10.71
N MET A 90 0.28 15.25 -9.46
CA MET A 90 -0.90 16.02 -9.08
C MET A 90 -0.48 17.48 -8.90
N GLU A 91 -1.08 18.38 -9.66
CA GLU A 91 -0.82 19.82 -9.58
C GLU A 91 -1.85 20.47 -8.65
N ILE A 92 -1.37 21.21 -7.65
CA ILE A 92 -2.18 21.94 -6.68
C ILE A 92 -1.94 23.44 -6.89
N THR A 93 -3.00 24.18 -7.23
CA THR A 93 -2.89 25.57 -7.73
C THR A 93 -3.58 26.61 -6.86
N ASP A 94 -4.30 26.18 -5.82
CA ASP A 94 -5.16 27.01 -4.96
C ASP A 94 -4.64 27.14 -3.51
N LEU A 95 -3.45 26.61 -3.22
CA LEU A 95 -2.78 26.82 -1.94
C LEU A 95 -2.05 28.17 -1.89
N GLN A 96 -2.14 28.83 -0.73
CA GLN A 96 -1.37 30.04 -0.45
C GLN A 96 0.08 29.68 -0.08
N ALA A 97 0.95 30.69 -0.03
CA ALA A 97 2.30 30.51 0.49
C ALA A 97 2.26 30.00 1.96
N GLY A 98 3.01 28.94 2.25
CA GLY A 98 3.02 28.31 3.56
C GLY A 98 3.78 26.98 3.59
N LYS A 99 3.92 26.47 4.81
CA LYS A 99 4.45 25.12 5.06
C LYS A 99 3.27 24.15 5.23
N TYR A 100 3.32 23.04 4.50
CA TYR A 100 2.26 22.05 4.47
C TYR A 100 2.79 20.64 4.68
N THR A 101 1.98 19.79 5.28
CA THR A 101 2.16 18.33 5.28
C THR A 101 1.10 17.72 4.39
N PHE A 102 1.52 16.89 3.44
CA PHE A 102 0.66 16.15 2.53
C PHE A 102 0.63 14.69 2.99
N VAL A 103 -0.56 14.11 3.10
CA VAL A 103 -0.74 12.67 3.33
C VAL A 103 -1.56 12.12 2.17
N CYS A 104 -1.03 11.13 1.47
CA CYS A 104 -1.77 10.41 0.45
C CYS A 104 -2.32 9.10 1.00
N LEU A 105 -3.62 8.89 0.86
CA LEU A 105 -4.24 7.58 0.94
C LEU A 105 -4.66 7.19 -0.48
N ALA A 106 -4.03 6.18 -1.04
CA ALA A 106 -4.28 5.74 -2.42
C ALA A 106 -4.90 4.34 -2.46
N ARG A 107 -5.57 4.02 -3.58
CA ARG A 107 -6.20 2.71 -3.82
C ARG A 107 -5.99 2.18 -5.23
N ASP A 108 -6.10 0.86 -5.37
CA ASP A 108 -6.07 0.14 -6.67
C ASP A 108 -7.44 0.06 -7.36
N LYS A 109 -8.41 0.82 -6.86
CA LYS A 109 -9.78 0.88 -7.36
C LYS A 109 -10.24 2.32 -7.50
N GLN A 110 -10.96 2.59 -8.58
CA GLN A 110 -11.67 3.86 -8.75
C GLN A 110 -12.91 3.94 -7.83
N PRO A 111 -13.31 5.14 -7.41
CA PRO A 111 -14.62 5.34 -6.81
C PRO A 111 -15.76 4.99 -7.79
N ALA A 112 -16.90 4.50 -7.29
CA ALA A 112 -18.08 4.27 -8.15
C ALA A 112 -18.61 5.56 -8.82
N ALA A 113 -18.36 6.72 -8.21
CA ALA A 113 -18.70 8.02 -8.77
C ALA A 113 -17.43 8.84 -9.05
N MET A 114 -17.34 9.40 -10.26
CA MET A 114 -16.21 10.25 -10.66
C MET A 114 -16.15 11.52 -9.80
N GLY A 115 -14.95 11.88 -9.32
CA GLY A 115 -14.74 13.08 -8.52
C GLY A 115 -15.19 12.97 -7.06
N THR A 116 -15.66 11.80 -6.61
CA THR A 116 -15.81 11.53 -5.19
C THR A 116 -14.53 10.91 -4.64
N ARG A 117 -14.35 11.01 -3.33
CA ARG A 117 -13.43 10.11 -2.64
C ARG A 117 -13.83 8.70 -3.04
N ALA A 118 -12.84 7.84 -3.18
CA ALA A 118 -13.11 6.44 -2.97
C ALA A 118 -13.44 6.33 -1.46
N GLU A 119 -14.63 6.71 -1.04
CA GLU A 119 -15.21 6.33 0.24
C GLU A 119 -16.13 5.15 -0.07
N GLY A 120 -16.06 4.12 0.78
CA GLY A 120 -16.52 2.77 0.49
C GLY A 120 -17.70 2.66 -0.48
N ASP A 121 -17.44 2.10 -1.67
CA ASP A 121 -18.49 1.43 -2.45
C ASP A 121 -19.09 0.25 -1.66
N ASP A 122 -18.41 -0.15 -0.58
CA ASP A 122 -18.88 -1.03 0.47
C ASP A 122 -18.29 -0.50 1.80
N GLU A 123 -19.10 0.08 2.71
CA GLU A 123 -18.66 0.56 4.04
C GLU A 123 -18.01 -0.54 4.91
N THR A 124 -17.97 -1.78 4.42
CA THR A 124 -17.39 -2.95 5.09
C THR A 124 -15.90 -3.15 4.84
N GLU A 125 -15.27 -2.45 3.88
CA GLU A 125 -13.83 -2.55 3.62
C GLU A 125 -13.00 -1.61 4.51
N PHE A 126 -13.07 -0.30 4.24
CA PHE A 126 -12.29 0.75 4.92
C PHE A 126 -13.18 1.93 5.28
N ARG A 127 -13.09 2.41 6.52
CA ARG A 127 -13.79 3.61 6.99
C ARG A 127 -12.76 4.66 7.40
N PHE A 128 -12.72 5.76 6.69
CA PHE A 128 -11.85 6.89 7.02
C PHE A 128 -12.59 7.88 7.91
N THR A 129 -11.85 8.52 8.80
CA THR A 129 -12.41 9.59 9.64
C THR A 129 -12.68 10.82 8.79
N LYS A 130 -13.89 11.38 8.91
CA LYS A 130 -14.25 12.62 8.23
C LYS A 130 -13.59 13.81 8.91
N LEU A 131 -12.74 14.52 8.17
CA LEU A 131 -12.02 15.69 8.69
C LEU A 131 -12.80 16.98 8.46
N THR A 132 -12.63 17.93 9.38
CA THR A 132 -13.23 19.28 9.31
C THR A 132 -12.14 20.33 9.16
N PRO A 133 -12.15 21.15 8.09
CA PRO A 133 -11.13 22.18 7.85
C PRO A 133 -10.94 23.12 9.04
N GLY A 134 -9.68 23.45 9.35
CA GLY A 134 -9.28 24.31 10.47
C GLY A 134 -9.45 23.70 11.87
N ILE A 135 -10.18 22.58 12.01
CA ILE A 135 -10.47 21.94 13.31
C ILE A 135 -9.66 20.65 13.44
N SER A 136 -9.88 19.71 12.53
CA SER A 136 -9.23 18.40 12.55
C SER A 136 -7.72 18.53 12.39
N THR A 137 -7.02 17.58 12.98
CA THR A 137 -5.57 17.44 12.95
C THR A 137 -5.15 16.23 12.14
N ILE A 138 -3.86 16.13 11.81
CA ILE A 138 -3.31 14.96 11.12
C ILE A 138 -3.56 13.64 11.86
N ASN A 139 -3.59 13.66 13.20
CA ASN A 139 -3.86 12.47 14.02
C ASN A 139 -5.32 12.01 13.97
N ASP A 140 -6.24 12.87 13.50
CA ASP A 140 -7.64 12.51 13.29
C ASP A 140 -7.81 11.73 11.97
N LEU A 141 -6.82 11.74 11.06
CA LEU A 141 -6.85 10.95 9.84
C LEU A 141 -6.50 9.49 10.16
N GLN A 142 -7.55 8.70 10.43
CA GLN A 142 -7.44 7.29 10.76
C GLN A 142 -8.31 6.45 9.82
N GLU A 143 -7.87 5.22 9.60
CA GLU A 143 -8.53 4.18 8.83
C GLU A 143 -8.98 3.05 9.75
N GLU A 144 -10.27 2.71 9.72
CA GLU A 144 -10.87 1.63 10.48
C GLU A 144 -11.40 0.54 9.55
N MET A 145 -11.00 -0.71 9.81
CA MET A 145 -11.33 -1.88 9.00
C MET A 145 -12.40 -2.78 9.65
N GLY A 146 -13.23 -3.37 8.80
CA GLY A 146 -14.16 -4.45 9.16
C GLY A 146 -15.54 -3.99 9.64
N LYS A 147 -16.49 -4.93 9.64
CA LYS A 147 -17.86 -4.71 10.14
C LYS A 147 -17.81 -4.59 11.66
N LYS A 148 -18.45 -3.54 12.22
CA LYS A 148 -18.63 -3.44 13.69
C LYS A 148 -19.72 -4.43 14.12
N ASN A 149 -19.31 -5.59 14.64
CA ASN A 149 -20.17 -6.41 15.49
C ASN A 149 -19.92 -6.04 16.96
N GLU A 150 -20.86 -6.39 17.84
CA GLU A 150 -21.01 -5.87 19.21
C GLU A 150 -19.71 -5.82 20.04
N GLU A 151 -18.70 -6.69 19.77
CA GLU A 151 -17.39 -6.67 20.45
C GLU A 151 -16.15 -6.89 19.54
N GLU A 152 -16.28 -7.47 18.34
CA GLU A 152 -15.15 -7.79 17.45
C GLU A 152 -15.39 -7.33 16.00
N SER A 153 -14.35 -6.81 15.34
CA SER A 153 -14.40 -6.54 13.90
C SER A 153 -14.24 -7.83 13.10
N VAL A 154 -15.05 -8.04 12.06
CA VAL A 154 -14.89 -9.17 11.12
C VAL A 154 -14.82 -8.65 9.69
N ASN A 155 -13.94 -9.24 8.88
CA ASN A 155 -13.82 -8.93 7.45
C ASN A 155 -13.69 -10.23 6.62
N ASP A 156 -14.59 -10.40 5.66
CA ASP A 156 -14.73 -11.57 4.78
C ASP A 156 -14.61 -11.19 3.29
N LYS A 157 -14.03 -10.02 2.99
CA LYS A 157 -13.99 -9.43 1.64
C LYS A 157 -12.61 -9.51 1.03
N HIS A 158 -12.58 -9.67 -0.29
CA HIS A 158 -11.43 -9.28 -1.08
C HIS A 158 -11.45 -7.76 -1.24
N PHE A 159 -10.90 -7.06 -0.25
CA PHE A 159 -10.91 -5.61 -0.25
C PHE A 159 -9.79 -5.01 -1.08
N THR A 160 -10.04 -3.78 -1.53
CA THR A 160 -9.11 -2.97 -2.33
C THR A 160 -7.78 -2.73 -1.62
N ALA A 161 -6.70 -2.59 -2.39
CA ALA A 161 -5.42 -2.22 -1.80
C ALA A 161 -5.48 -0.81 -1.21
N LEU A 162 -4.89 -0.66 -0.02
CA LEU A 162 -4.67 0.64 0.62
C LEU A 162 -3.19 0.94 0.65
N TYR A 163 -2.84 2.15 0.20
CA TYR A 163 -1.49 2.68 0.27
C TYR A 163 -1.48 3.96 1.08
N THR A 164 -0.37 4.23 1.76
CA THR A 164 -0.10 5.50 2.43
C THR A 164 1.24 6.10 2.02
N ALA A 165 1.32 7.42 1.96
CA ALA A 165 2.55 8.20 1.89
C ALA A 165 2.37 9.54 2.58
N GLN A 166 3.48 10.16 2.97
CA GLN A 166 3.49 11.54 3.44
C GLN A 166 4.72 12.29 2.96
N ASP A 167 4.59 13.60 2.80
CA ASP A 167 5.70 14.51 2.55
C ASP A 167 5.40 15.89 3.16
N SER A 168 6.42 16.72 3.37
CA SER A 168 6.26 18.07 3.91
C SER A 168 7.04 19.07 3.07
N LEU A 169 6.35 20.12 2.61
CA LEU A 169 6.91 21.11 1.70
C LEU A 169 6.71 22.52 2.25
N ASN A 170 7.59 23.42 1.86
CA ASN A 170 7.39 24.85 2.01
C ASN A 170 7.15 25.45 0.61
N PHE A 171 6.00 26.08 0.43
CA PHE A 171 5.63 26.75 -0.81
C PHE A 171 5.67 28.26 -0.57
N ASP A 172 6.50 28.98 -1.31
CA ASP A 172 6.65 30.44 -1.17
C ASP A 172 5.66 31.23 -2.03
N GLY A 173 4.91 30.57 -2.92
CA GLY A 173 3.98 31.20 -3.85
C GLY A 173 4.66 31.90 -5.04
N GLU A 174 5.99 31.84 -5.11
CA GLU A 174 6.80 32.52 -6.13
C GLU A 174 7.55 31.52 -7.03
N ASN A 175 7.96 30.38 -6.47
CA ASN A 175 8.73 29.35 -7.17
C ASN A 175 7.96 28.03 -7.23
N ASP A 176 8.10 27.32 -8.35
CA ASP A 176 7.61 25.96 -8.48
C ASP A 176 8.26 25.06 -7.41
N VAL A 177 7.44 24.28 -6.72
CA VAL A 177 7.89 23.29 -5.74
C VAL A 177 7.34 21.92 -6.08
N GLN A 178 8.12 20.88 -5.78
CA GLN A 178 7.71 19.49 -5.99
C GLN A 178 7.94 18.67 -4.73
N GLY A 179 6.89 18.00 -4.28
CA GLY A 179 7.00 16.95 -3.28
C GLY A 179 6.98 15.56 -3.88
N LYS A 180 7.37 14.59 -3.06
CA LYS A 180 7.45 13.18 -3.44
C LYS A 180 6.73 12.32 -2.40
N LEU A 181 5.63 11.73 -2.82
CA LEU A 181 4.83 10.81 -2.02
C LEU A 181 5.15 9.37 -2.45
N SER A 182 6.15 8.77 -1.80
CA SER A 182 6.54 7.37 -2.00
C SER A 182 5.64 6.44 -1.19
N LEU A 183 4.79 5.70 -1.88
CA LEU A 183 3.72 4.88 -1.29
C LEU A 183 4.26 3.61 -0.63
N MET A 184 3.66 3.26 0.49
CA MET A 184 3.74 1.95 1.14
C MET A 184 2.36 1.28 1.10
N LYS A 185 2.31 0.01 0.70
CA LYS A 185 1.07 -0.79 0.69
C LYS A 185 0.79 -1.37 2.08
N CYS A 186 -0.34 -1.00 2.67
CA CYS A 186 -0.75 -1.46 3.99
C CYS A 186 -1.42 -2.84 3.93
N THR A 187 -2.13 -3.15 2.86
CA THR A 187 -2.92 -4.39 2.76
C THR A 187 -2.08 -5.60 2.35
N LYS A 188 -2.54 -6.78 2.75
CA LYS A 188 -1.90 -8.08 2.48
C LYS A 188 -2.93 -9.06 1.94
N THR A 189 -2.51 -9.91 1.02
CA THR A 189 -3.31 -11.02 0.48
C THR A 189 -2.62 -12.35 0.77
N TYR A 190 -3.41 -13.39 0.96
CA TYR A 190 -2.92 -14.72 1.31
C TYR A 190 -3.67 -15.76 0.49
N ARG A 191 -2.92 -16.71 -0.06
CA ARG A 191 -3.43 -17.95 -0.58
C ARG A 191 -3.03 -19.08 0.35
N VAL A 192 -3.97 -19.63 1.09
CA VAL A 192 -3.76 -20.78 1.97
C VAL A 192 -4.16 -22.05 1.22
N VAL A 193 -3.20 -22.91 0.96
CA VAL A 193 -3.38 -24.23 0.33
C VAL A 193 -3.21 -25.29 1.40
N MET A 194 -4.25 -26.07 1.64
CA MET A 194 -4.23 -27.22 2.52
C MET A 194 -4.22 -28.48 1.67
N LEU A 195 -3.18 -29.30 1.83
CA LEU A 195 -3.03 -30.60 1.20
C LEU A 195 -3.26 -31.68 2.26
N PRO A 196 -3.95 -32.78 1.96
CA PRO A 196 -4.05 -33.88 2.89
C PRO A 196 -2.67 -34.56 3.01
N PHE A 197 -2.25 -34.89 4.23
CA PHE A 197 -0.97 -35.61 4.44
C PHE A 197 -1.08 -37.05 3.91
N GLU A 198 -2.22 -37.69 4.17
CA GLU A 198 -2.62 -38.96 3.58
C GLU A 198 -3.58 -38.73 2.39
N PRO A 199 -3.29 -39.19 1.16
CA PRO A 199 -4.10 -38.87 -0.02
C PRO A 199 -5.61 -39.15 0.11
N ASP A 200 -5.96 -40.29 0.73
CA ASP A 200 -7.35 -40.75 0.91
C ASP A 200 -7.97 -40.30 2.25
N GLN A 201 -7.49 -39.19 2.83
CA GLN A 201 -7.97 -38.71 4.13
C GLN A 201 -9.49 -38.39 4.11
N GLU A 202 -10.27 -39.19 4.85
CA GLU A 202 -11.72 -39.04 4.94
C GLU A 202 -12.10 -37.67 5.55
N GLY A 203 -13.14 -37.05 4.97
CA GLY A 203 -13.64 -35.76 5.42
C GLY A 203 -12.71 -34.59 5.12
N PHE A 204 -11.73 -34.72 4.22
CA PHE A 204 -10.92 -33.59 3.77
C PHE A 204 -11.71 -32.68 2.81
N THR A 205 -12.62 -31.87 3.37
CA THR A 205 -13.51 -30.96 2.64
C THR A 205 -13.47 -29.56 3.27
N ALA A 206 -13.76 -28.52 2.49
CA ALA A 206 -13.72 -27.14 2.99
C ALA A 206 -14.64 -26.90 4.20
N GLU A 207 -15.78 -27.60 4.25
CA GLU A 207 -16.74 -27.48 5.35
C GLU A 207 -16.25 -28.05 6.67
N ASN A 208 -15.18 -28.85 6.66
CA ASN A 208 -14.61 -29.45 7.87
C ASN A 208 -13.46 -28.62 8.46
N PHE A 209 -13.11 -27.49 7.85
CA PHE A 209 -12.05 -26.62 8.35
C PHE A 209 -12.50 -25.16 8.44
N ASP A 210 -12.04 -24.49 9.48
CA ASP A 210 -12.08 -23.04 9.56
C ASP A 210 -10.65 -22.53 9.44
N VAL A 211 -10.42 -21.60 8.51
CA VAL A 211 -9.14 -20.92 8.28
C VAL A 211 -9.38 -19.45 8.53
N GLU A 212 -8.73 -18.90 9.54
CA GLU A 212 -8.93 -17.51 9.98
C GLU A 212 -7.58 -16.82 10.18
N ILE A 213 -7.54 -15.51 9.97
CA ILE A 213 -6.45 -14.68 10.47
C ILE A 213 -6.99 -13.76 11.55
N LYS A 214 -6.46 -13.87 12.76
CA LYS A 214 -6.85 -13.04 13.92
C LYS A 214 -5.74 -12.03 14.20
N GLY A 215 -6.07 -10.79 14.52
CA GLY A 215 -5.07 -9.80 14.88
C GLY A 215 -5.70 -8.53 15.44
N SER A 216 -4.90 -7.47 15.59
CA SER A 216 -5.33 -6.24 16.26
C SER A 216 -5.13 -4.94 15.47
N ALA A 217 -4.80 -5.06 14.19
CA ALA A 217 -4.52 -3.94 13.28
C ALA A 217 -5.77 -3.43 12.54
N ALA A 218 -6.90 -3.33 13.25
CA ALA A 218 -8.16 -2.86 12.65
C ALA A 218 -8.28 -1.32 12.60
N LEU A 219 -7.35 -0.58 13.23
CA LEU A 219 -7.34 0.88 13.25
C LEU A 219 -5.92 1.38 13.00
N LEU A 220 -5.70 1.95 11.82
CA LEU A 220 -4.42 2.52 11.41
C LEU A 220 -4.47 4.05 11.41
N ASP A 221 -3.35 4.69 11.71
CA ASP A 221 -3.18 6.12 11.55
C ASP A 221 -2.80 6.48 10.11
N TYR A 222 -2.59 7.77 9.86
CA TYR A 222 -2.20 8.31 8.57
C TYR A 222 -0.86 7.78 8.02
N LYS A 223 0.02 7.21 8.86
CA LYS A 223 1.27 6.56 8.44
C LYS A 223 1.11 5.07 8.16
N GLY A 224 -0.08 4.53 8.44
CA GLY A 224 -0.32 3.10 8.43
C GLY A 224 0.17 2.41 9.71
N ASP A 225 0.42 3.14 10.79
CA ASP A 225 0.82 2.57 12.08
C ASP A 225 -0.41 2.23 12.93
N LYS A 226 -0.30 1.20 13.78
CA LYS A 226 -1.40 0.77 14.66
C LYS A 226 -1.67 1.84 15.72
N VAL A 227 -2.88 2.42 15.74
CA VAL A 227 -3.25 3.46 16.73
C VAL A 227 -3.43 2.84 18.12
N LYS A 228 -4.15 1.72 18.19
CA LYS A 228 -4.37 0.91 19.40
C LYS A 228 -4.71 -0.52 19.01
N PRO A 229 -4.46 -1.49 19.91
CA PRO A 229 -4.98 -2.84 19.74
C PRO A 229 -6.49 -2.81 19.55
N LYS A 230 -6.95 -3.20 18.36
CA LYS A 230 -8.37 -3.41 18.09
C LYS A 230 -8.53 -4.73 17.35
N ALA A 231 -9.14 -5.70 18.03
CA ALA A 231 -9.33 -7.05 17.51
C ALA A 231 -10.10 -7.06 16.19
N ILE A 232 -9.61 -7.86 15.25
CA ILE A 232 -10.24 -8.16 13.97
C ILE A 232 -9.96 -9.61 13.56
N THR A 233 -10.99 -10.27 13.04
CA THR A 233 -10.90 -11.59 12.42
C THR A 233 -11.14 -11.47 10.92
N TYR A 234 -10.17 -11.93 10.14
CA TYR A 234 -10.24 -12.03 8.69
C TYR A 234 -10.63 -13.45 8.29
N LEU A 235 -11.67 -13.54 7.47
CA LEU A 235 -12.21 -14.78 6.93
C LEU A 235 -11.88 -14.89 5.44
N PRO A 236 -11.85 -16.11 4.88
CA PRO A 236 -11.66 -16.30 3.45
C PRO A 236 -12.81 -15.71 2.65
N TYR A 237 -12.49 -14.88 1.67
CA TYR A 237 -13.46 -14.36 0.71
C TYR A 237 -13.69 -15.35 -0.43
N GLU A 238 -12.77 -16.29 -0.64
CA GLU A 238 -12.91 -17.39 -1.58
C GLU A 238 -12.45 -18.70 -0.94
N LYS A 239 -13.21 -19.77 -1.19
CA LYS A 239 -12.91 -21.14 -0.76
C LYS A 239 -13.13 -22.08 -1.92
N LYS A 240 -12.15 -22.92 -2.24
CA LYS A 240 -12.20 -23.82 -3.38
C LYS A 240 -11.64 -25.20 -3.04
N LEU A 241 -12.34 -26.23 -3.47
CA LEU A 241 -11.80 -27.59 -3.56
C LEU A 241 -11.20 -27.77 -4.96
N VAL A 242 -9.95 -28.22 -5.02
CA VAL A 242 -9.25 -28.62 -6.24
C VAL A 242 -9.06 -30.12 -6.19
N GLU A 243 -9.51 -30.84 -7.22
CA GLU A 243 -9.38 -32.28 -7.35
C GLU A 243 -8.82 -32.64 -8.73
N ASN A 244 -7.97 -33.65 -8.77
CA ASN A 244 -7.42 -34.17 -10.00
C ASN A 244 -8.39 -35.17 -10.64
N HIS A 245 -9.02 -34.76 -11.75
CA HIS A 245 -9.95 -35.62 -12.50
C HIS A 245 -9.37 -36.14 -13.83
N SER A 246 -8.18 -35.69 -14.24
CA SER A 246 -7.64 -35.90 -15.60
C SER A 246 -6.17 -36.34 -15.66
N GLY A 247 -5.57 -36.72 -14.53
CA GLY A 247 -4.26 -37.37 -14.45
C GLY A 247 -3.12 -36.45 -14.02
N LYS A 248 -3.27 -35.12 -14.11
CA LYS A 248 -2.34 -34.15 -13.52
C LYS A 248 -3.07 -32.86 -13.17
N THR A 249 -2.98 -32.43 -11.92
CA THR A 249 -3.47 -31.14 -11.45
C THR A 249 -2.41 -30.53 -10.57
N GLU A 250 -2.08 -29.26 -10.82
CA GLU A 250 -1.02 -28.55 -10.12
C GLU A 250 -1.60 -27.38 -9.33
N VAL A 251 -1.18 -27.22 -8.08
CA VAL A 251 -1.50 -26.06 -7.24
C VAL A 251 -0.20 -25.49 -6.72
N GLU A 252 0.10 -24.24 -7.10
CA GLU A 252 1.29 -23.50 -6.66
C GLU A 252 2.61 -24.25 -6.92
N GLY A 253 2.73 -24.93 -8.08
CA GLY A 253 3.94 -25.68 -8.46
C GLY A 253 3.95 -27.15 -8.03
N GLU A 254 2.94 -27.61 -7.29
CA GLU A 254 2.89 -28.97 -6.74
C GLU A 254 1.80 -29.80 -7.42
N ASP A 255 2.16 -31.01 -7.85
CA ASP A 255 1.19 -32.00 -8.31
C ASP A 255 0.34 -32.47 -7.12
N VAL A 256 -0.97 -32.27 -7.22
CA VAL A 256 -1.93 -32.58 -6.17
C VAL A 256 -3.04 -33.45 -6.72
N GLU A 257 -3.42 -34.46 -5.94
CA GLU A 257 -4.67 -35.19 -6.17
C GLU A 257 -5.87 -34.41 -5.63
N LYS A 258 -5.65 -33.71 -4.51
CA LYS A 258 -6.68 -32.95 -3.80
C LYS A 258 -6.06 -31.79 -3.01
N ALA A 259 -6.67 -30.62 -3.06
CA ALA A 259 -6.27 -29.45 -2.28
C ALA A 259 -7.48 -28.60 -1.88
N LEU A 260 -7.46 -28.04 -0.68
CA LEU A 260 -8.38 -26.98 -0.28
C LEU A 260 -7.65 -25.65 -0.36
N VAL A 261 -8.21 -24.68 -1.06
CA VAL A 261 -7.63 -23.36 -1.27
C VAL A 261 -8.54 -22.32 -0.63
N TYR A 262 -7.96 -21.45 0.18
CA TYR A 262 -8.62 -20.35 0.85
C TYR A 262 -7.85 -19.07 0.52
N ASP A 263 -8.52 -18.10 -0.10
CA ASP A 263 -7.92 -16.79 -0.35
C ASP A 263 -8.46 -15.79 0.70
N LEU A 264 -7.55 -15.11 1.39
CA LEU A 264 -7.82 -14.17 2.48
C LEU A 264 -7.12 -12.83 2.21
N SER A 265 -7.64 -11.76 2.81
CA SER A 265 -6.99 -10.46 2.87
C SER A 265 -6.85 -9.99 4.31
N SER A 266 -5.83 -9.20 4.61
CA SER A 266 -5.67 -8.56 5.93
C SER A 266 -5.07 -7.15 5.83
N SER A 267 -5.25 -6.33 6.88
CA SER A 267 -4.56 -5.04 7.02
C SER A 267 -3.04 -5.24 7.19
N ARG A 268 -2.29 -4.18 7.53
CA ARG A 268 -0.85 -4.24 7.74
C ARG A 268 -0.47 -5.28 8.80
N MET A 269 0.71 -5.89 8.61
CA MET A 269 1.34 -6.77 9.59
C MET A 269 2.43 -6.00 10.32
N PHE A 270 2.53 -6.21 11.62
CA PHE A 270 3.54 -5.60 12.48
C PHE A 270 4.43 -6.70 13.04
N GLU A 271 5.73 -6.44 13.16
CA GLU A 271 6.65 -7.37 13.81
C GLU A 271 6.23 -7.66 15.25
N THR A 272 6.39 -8.91 15.68
CA THR A 272 6.03 -9.37 17.04
C THR A 272 6.74 -8.59 18.15
N LYS A 273 7.92 -8.02 17.88
CA LYS A 273 8.67 -7.20 18.85
C LYS A 273 8.11 -5.79 19.03
N ASP A 274 7.40 -5.28 18.02
CA ASP A 274 6.74 -3.97 18.03
C ASP A 274 5.32 -4.08 18.60
N ASP A 275 4.81 -5.31 18.72
CA ASP A 275 3.57 -5.63 19.42
C ASP A 275 3.84 -5.80 20.92
N ASN A 276 3.22 -4.94 21.74
CA ASN A 276 3.32 -5.05 23.19
C ASN A 276 2.83 -6.42 23.64
N LYS A 277 3.55 -7.05 24.59
CA LYS A 277 2.97 -8.08 25.47
C LYS A 277 1.90 -7.42 26.34
N SER A 278 0.76 -7.05 25.78
CA SER A 278 -0.41 -6.65 26.55
C SER A 278 -0.92 -7.89 27.27
N ARG A 279 -0.53 -8.04 28.53
CA ARG A 279 -1.28 -8.87 29.47
C ARG A 279 -2.68 -8.29 29.53
N ALA A 280 -3.68 -9.07 29.10
CA ALA A 280 -5.05 -8.69 29.34
C ALA A 280 -5.29 -8.54 30.84
N SER A 281 -6.21 -7.66 31.22
CA SER A 281 -6.58 -7.40 32.62
C SER A 281 -7.13 -8.62 33.36
N ASP A 282 -7.50 -9.68 32.64
CA ASP A 282 -7.94 -10.98 33.16
C ASP A 282 -6.80 -11.99 33.36
N GLY A 283 -5.54 -11.59 33.08
CA GLY A 283 -4.36 -12.45 33.18
C GLY A 283 -4.12 -13.35 31.97
N SER A 284 -4.95 -13.28 30.92
CA SER A 284 -4.70 -13.99 29.66
C SER A 284 -3.62 -13.30 28.82
N SER A 285 -2.76 -14.10 28.19
CA SER A 285 -1.82 -13.63 27.16
C SER A 285 -2.52 -13.69 25.81
N GLN A 286 -3.21 -12.62 25.41
CA GLN A 286 -3.51 -12.43 24.00
C GLN A 286 -2.30 -11.76 23.37
N TYR A 287 -1.62 -12.46 22.47
CA TYR A 287 -0.61 -11.83 21.63
C TYR A 287 -1.32 -10.78 20.78
N ASP A 288 -0.78 -9.57 20.75
CA ASP A 288 -1.27 -8.46 19.93
C ASP A 288 -0.87 -8.60 18.45
N ASP A 289 -0.28 -9.76 18.10
CA ASP A 289 0.21 -10.06 16.77
C ASP A 289 -0.85 -10.68 15.86
N LYS A 290 -0.60 -10.61 14.55
CA LYS A 290 -1.48 -11.24 13.57
C LYS A 290 -1.17 -12.74 13.51
N ARG A 291 -2.17 -13.59 13.71
CA ARG A 291 -2.04 -15.04 13.79
C ARG A 291 -2.93 -15.73 12.78
N ILE A 292 -2.40 -16.76 12.11
CA ILE A 292 -3.21 -17.69 11.33
C ILE A 292 -3.68 -18.81 12.25
N VAL A 293 -4.98 -19.10 12.21
CA VAL A 293 -5.63 -20.13 13.01
C VAL A 293 -6.36 -21.09 12.07
N ILE A 294 -6.04 -22.37 12.17
CA ILE A 294 -6.69 -23.43 11.41
C ILE A 294 -7.33 -24.41 12.39
N THR A 295 -8.64 -24.57 12.27
CA THR A 295 -9.44 -25.47 13.11
C THR A 295 -9.94 -26.64 12.27
N ASP A 296 -9.72 -27.86 12.75
CA ASP A 296 -10.32 -29.07 12.20
C ASP A 296 -11.60 -29.39 12.98
N LYS A 297 -12.75 -29.18 12.33
CA LYS A 297 -14.08 -29.39 12.92
C LYS A 297 -14.44 -30.86 13.09
N ARG A 298 -13.77 -31.79 12.41
CA ARG A 298 -14.00 -33.23 12.58
C ARG A 298 -13.65 -33.70 13.98
N ILE A 299 -12.65 -33.06 14.58
CA ILE A 299 -12.17 -33.32 15.95
C ILE A 299 -12.38 -32.14 16.90
N ASN A 300 -12.93 -31.03 16.40
CA ASN A 300 -13.12 -29.77 17.10
C ASN A 300 -11.82 -29.28 17.80
N LYS A 301 -10.70 -29.27 17.05
CA LYS A 301 -9.40 -28.82 17.56
C LYS A 301 -8.76 -27.79 16.64
N VAL A 302 -8.10 -26.82 17.25
CA VAL A 302 -7.15 -25.94 16.56
C VAL A 302 -5.89 -26.76 16.25
N ILE A 303 -5.61 -26.96 14.97
CA ILE A 303 -4.48 -27.78 14.48
C ILE A 303 -3.29 -26.92 14.04
N PHE A 304 -3.48 -25.61 13.89
CA PHE A 304 -2.41 -24.64 13.64
C PHE A 304 -2.79 -23.28 14.24
N ASN A 305 -1.91 -22.67 15.02
CA ASN A 305 -2.12 -21.34 15.61
C ASN A 305 -0.78 -20.64 15.83
N HIS A 306 -0.32 -19.89 14.84
CA HIS A 306 1.01 -19.26 14.87
C HIS A 306 0.98 -17.81 14.41
N SER A 307 1.96 -17.05 14.91
CA SER A 307 2.23 -15.67 14.52
C SER A 307 2.64 -15.59 13.06
N LEU A 308 1.82 -14.94 12.22
CA LEU A 308 2.13 -14.70 10.82
C LEU A 308 3.40 -13.83 10.68
N PRO A 309 3.54 -12.65 11.33
CA PRO A 309 4.74 -11.84 11.21
C PRO A 309 6.02 -12.63 11.48
N TRP A 310 6.03 -13.44 12.53
CA TRP A 310 7.19 -14.21 12.94
C TRP A 310 7.61 -15.26 11.90
N PHE A 311 6.74 -16.21 11.53
CA PHE A 311 7.21 -17.28 10.63
C PHE A 311 7.35 -16.80 9.17
N LEU A 312 6.66 -15.72 8.78
CA LEU A 312 6.88 -15.10 7.47
C LEU A 312 8.22 -14.38 7.41
N SER A 313 8.66 -13.75 8.50
CA SER A 313 9.97 -13.10 8.54
C SER A 313 11.15 -14.08 8.57
N LEU A 314 10.95 -15.33 9.00
CA LEU A 314 11.95 -16.41 8.83
C LEU A 314 12.33 -16.63 7.36
N CYS A 315 11.49 -16.23 6.41
CA CYS A 315 11.79 -16.30 4.97
C CYS A 315 12.42 -15.02 4.40
N ALA A 316 12.62 -13.97 5.19
CA ALA A 316 13.00 -12.64 4.71
C ALA A 316 14.42 -12.58 4.15
N SER A 317 15.41 -12.99 4.95
CA SER A 317 16.84 -12.92 4.59
C SER A 317 17.18 -13.84 3.42
N ASP A 318 16.67 -15.08 3.47
CA ASP A 318 17.10 -16.16 2.59
C ASP A 318 16.50 -16.05 1.18
N ARG A 319 15.33 -15.41 1.06
CA ARG A 319 14.60 -15.33 -0.21
C ARG A 319 15.11 -14.25 -1.14
N TYR A 320 15.38 -13.06 -0.60
CA TYR A 320 15.73 -11.89 -1.41
C TYR A 320 17.21 -11.57 -1.39
N GLY A 321 17.98 -12.10 -0.42
CA GLY A 321 19.38 -11.74 -0.24
C GLY A 321 19.56 -10.25 0.03
N LYS A 322 18.58 -9.65 0.71
CA LYS A 322 18.50 -8.21 1.02
C LYS A 322 18.57 -8.00 2.52
N ASP A 323 19.27 -6.96 2.93
CA ASP A 323 19.37 -6.53 4.32
C ASP A 323 18.15 -5.68 4.74
N TRP A 324 16.94 -6.21 4.49
CA TRP A 324 15.72 -5.59 5.02
C TRP A 324 15.50 -6.05 6.45
N SER A 325 15.00 -5.14 7.31
CA SER A 325 14.43 -5.59 8.58
C SER A 325 13.19 -6.44 8.34
N ASP A 326 12.79 -7.24 9.33
CA ASP A 326 11.56 -8.04 9.26
C ASP A 326 10.33 -7.18 8.91
N GLN A 327 10.18 -5.99 9.51
CA GLN A 327 9.10 -5.05 9.21
C GLN A 327 9.17 -4.54 7.77
N GLN A 328 10.37 -4.23 7.28
CA GLN A 328 10.56 -3.80 5.89
C GLN A 328 10.19 -4.90 4.90
N TYR A 329 10.48 -6.16 5.22
CA TYR A 329 10.03 -7.32 4.44
C TYR A 329 8.50 -7.47 4.50
N LEU A 330 7.92 -7.43 5.70
CA LEU A 330 6.47 -7.56 5.90
C LEU A 330 5.69 -6.46 5.18
N ASP A 331 6.24 -5.24 5.12
CA ASP A 331 5.64 -4.13 4.39
C ASP A 331 5.81 -4.26 2.87
N ARG A 332 6.95 -4.77 2.37
CA ARG A 332 7.23 -4.95 0.93
C ARG A 332 6.52 -6.12 0.29
N GLN A 333 6.41 -7.24 1.01
CA GLN A 333 5.72 -8.43 0.52
C GLN A 333 4.24 -8.30 0.85
N ASP A 334 3.43 -8.22 -0.20
CA ASP A 334 1.99 -7.95 -0.13
C ASP A 334 1.11 -9.16 -0.47
N HIS A 335 1.71 -10.23 -0.98
CA HIS A 335 1.06 -11.50 -1.24
C HIS A 335 1.83 -12.68 -0.63
N TYR A 336 1.13 -13.63 -0.02
CA TYR A 336 1.75 -14.82 0.55
C TYR A 336 1.01 -16.09 0.15
N THR A 337 1.72 -17.04 -0.45
CA THR A 337 1.22 -18.41 -0.62
C THR A 337 1.67 -19.25 0.57
N LEU A 338 0.73 -19.82 1.32
CA LEU A 338 0.97 -20.67 2.49
C LEU A 338 0.47 -22.08 2.20
N VAL A 339 1.36 -23.06 2.11
CA VAL A 339 0.98 -24.47 1.91
C VAL A 339 1.14 -25.23 3.20
N PHE A 340 0.10 -25.94 3.60
CA PHE A 340 0.11 -26.79 4.79
C PHE A 340 -0.26 -28.22 4.45
N TYR A 341 0.45 -29.18 5.06
CA TYR A 341 0.10 -30.59 4.98
C TYR A 341 -0.69 -30.97 6.23
N VAL A 342 -1.96 -31.31 6.03
CA VAL A 342 -2.94 -31.51 7.09
C VAL A 342 -2.98 -33.00 7.47
N PRO A 343 -2.66 -33.36 8.71
CA PRO A 343 -2.71 -34.75 9.15
C PRO A 343 -4.15 -35.27 9.25
N ALA A 344 -4.36 -36.59 9.07
CA ALA A 344 -5.61 -37.25 9.44
C ALA A 344 -5.94 -37.09 10.94
N PRO A 345 -7.23 -37.06 11.33
CA PRO A 345 -7.65 -37.01 12.74
C PRO A 345 -7.00 -38.03 13.68
N SER A 346 -6.65 -39.21 13.16
CA SER A 346 -6.02 -40.31 13.88
C SER A 346 -4.49 -40.26 13.86
N SER A 347 -3.90 -39.32 13.13
CA SER A 347 -2.46 -39.22 12.90
C SER A 347 -1.73 -38.63 14.11
N THR A 348 -0.47 -39.03 14.30
CA THR A 348 0.44 -38.44 15.30
C THR A 348 1.31 -37.33 14.71
N TYR A 349 1.21 -37.06 13.41
CA TYR A 349 1.96 -35.99 12.74
C TYR A 349 1.40 -34.62 13.12
N SER A 350 2.31 -33.65 13.31
CA SER A 350 1.93 -32.23 13.47
C SER A 350 2.06 -31.49 12.14
N MET A 351 1.09 -30.60 11.89
CA MET A 351 1.10 -29.65 10.78
C MET A 351 2.33 -28.72 10.79
N ASP A 352 2.96 -28.52 11.97
CA ASP A 352 4.18 -27.73 12.15
C ASP A 352 5.43 -28.34 11.48
N ALA A 353 5.40 -29.64 11.16
CA ALA A 353 6.56 -30.36 10.64
C ALA A 353 6.98 -29.90 9.23
N ARG A 354 6.01 -29.43 8.43
CA ARG A 354 6.25 -29.05 7.04
C ARG A 354 5.20 -28.05 6.60
N ILE A 355 5.61 -26.79 6.50
CA ILE A 355 4.82 -25.74 5.84
C ILE A 355 5.64 -25.18 4.68
N LYS A 356 4.97 -24.63 3.66
CA LYS A 356 5.65 -23.83 2.64
C LYS A 356 5.16 -22.39 2.66
N VAL A 357 6.08 -21.45 2.63
CA VAL A 357 5.79 -20.02 2.48
C VAL A 357 6.42 -19.54 1.20
N ASN A 358 5.61 -19.12 0.23
CA ASN A 358 6.07 -18.67 -1.07
C ASN A 358 7.04 -19.68 -1.73
N ASN A 359 6.67 -20.96 -1.66
CA ASN A 359 7.43 -22.13 -2.12
C ASN A 359 8.70 -22.49 -1.31
N TRP A 360 8.97 -21.83 -0.19
CA TRP A 360 10.06 -22.19 0.72
C TRP A 360 9.59 -23.11 1.85
N VAL A 361 10.27 -24.23 2.08
CA VAL A 361 9.90 -25.20 3.12
C VAL A 361 10.40 -24.73 4.49
N LEU A 362 9.50 -24.62 5.46
CA LEU A 362 9.82 -24.40 6.87
C LEU A 362 9.41 -25.63 7.69
N ASN A 363 10.24 -25.98 8.68
CA ASN A 363 9.91 -26.95 9.72
C ASN A 363 9.93 -26.23 11.07
N LEU A 364 8.75 -26.08 11.67
CA LEU A 364 8.57 -25.33 12.91
C LEU A 364 8.69 -26.20 14.17
N GLN A 365 8.90 -27.52 14.06
CA GLN A 365 9.04 -28.41 15.23
C GLN A 365 10.24 -28.06 16.12
N ASN A 366 11.29 -27.47 15.54
CA ASN A 366 12.53 -27.09 16.23
C ASN A 366 12.72 -25.58 16.34
N ALA A 367 11.77 -24.79 15.85
CA ALA A 367 11.85 -23.34 15.95
C ALA A 367 11.45 -22.94 17.38
N ASP A 368 12.18 -22.00 17.98
CA ASP A 368 11.83 -21.48 19.31
C ASP A 368 10.50 -20.72 19.15
N LEU A 369 9.38 -21.39 19.48
CA LEU A 369 8.01 -21.00 19.11
C LEU A 369 7.48 -19.74 19.84
N GLY A 370 8.38 -18.88 20.35
CA GLY A 370 8.01 -17.55 20.88
C GLY A 370 6.81 -17.56 21.81
N LYS A 371 6.76 -18.51 22.76
CA LYS A 371 5.75 -18.51 23.83
C LYS A 371 5.78 -17.21 24.63
#